data_AF-X1FVJ5-F1
#
_entry.id   AF-X1FVJ5-F1
#
_cell.length_a   1.000
_cell.length_b   1.000
_cell.length_c   1.000
_cell.angle_alpha   90.00
_cell.angle_beta   90.00
_cell.angle_gamma   90.00
#
_symmetry.space_group_name_H-M   'P 1'
#
loop_
_entity.id
_entity.type
_entity.pdbx_description
1 polymer ?
#
loop_
_entity_poly.entity_id
_entity_poly.type
_entity_poly.pdbx_seq_one_letter_code
_entity_poly.pdbx_strand_id
1 'polypeptide(L)'
;RIMAERTPGEKRAEFIARARIAIREGQSQAQFLRLARTEKFSIRRTQMISDWHSVGETEKKADLFKYVRKDYYPTAKSIAHVEWDLSQEFMYKVKVQSRIAPGEPLTERFVNIMQDRPLTPGEVEALAWEMIQEQSPKIASQVVSLTGWTVVQRVS
;
A
#
# COMPACT_ATOMS: atom_id res chain seq x y z
N ARG A 1 20.01 -1.45 -28.85
CA ARG A 1 20.04 -1.41 -27.37
C ARG A 1 19.31 -2.68 -26.89
N ILE A 2 20.05 -3.72 -26.48
CA ILE A 2 19.45 -4.97 -26.00
C ILE A 2 18.72 -4.60 -24.69
N MET A 3 17.39 -4.73 -24.64
CA MET A 3 16.67 -4.55 -23.39
C MET A 3 17.06 -5.70 -22.47
N ALA A 4 17.65 -5.38 -21.31
CA ALA A 4 17.97 -6.38 -20.30
C ALA A 4 16.71 -7.16 -19.93
N GLU A 5 16.86 -8.47 -19.74
CA GLU A 5 15.74 -9.31 -19.31
C GLU A 5 15.27 -8.85 -17.92
N ARG A 6 13.97 -8.55 -17.79
CA ARG A 6 13.38 -8.12 -16.51
C ARG A 6 13.56 -9.19 -15.44
N THR A 7 13.94 -8.78 -14.25
CA THR A 7 14.04 -9.64 -13.07
C THR A 7 12.66 -10.20 -12.68
N PRO A 8 12.60 -11.32 -11.94
CA PRO A 8 11.35 -11.85 -11.42
C PRO A 8 10.57 -10.83 -10.57
N GLY A 9 11.27 -9.99 -9.79
CA GLY A 9 10.67 -8.94 -8.97
C GLY A 9 9.99 -7.85 -9.79
N GLU A 10 10.64 -7.37 -10.85
CA GLU A 10 10.06 -6.38 -11.76
C GLU A 10 8.82 -6.92 -12.49
N LYS A 11 8.88 -8.17 -12.95
CA LYS A 11 7.73 -8.85 -13.56
C LYS A 11 6.56 -8.96 -12.58
N ARG A 12 6.82 -9.30 -11.31
CA ARG A 12 5.78 -9.36 -10.26
C ARG A 12 5.20 -7.99 -9.95
N ALA A 13 6.02 -6.96 -9.84
CA ALA A 13 5.55 -5.59 -9.61
C ALA A 13 4.63 -5.12 -10.74
N GLU A 14 4.99 -5.41 -12.00
CA GLU A 14 4.14 -5.13 -13.16
C GLU A 14 2.83 -5.94 -13.13
N PHE A 15 2.88 -7.23 -12.78
CA PHE A 15 1.69 -8.05 -12.62
C PHE A 15 0.73 -7.45 -11.59
N ILE A 16 1.22 -7.07 -10.41
CA ILE A 16 0.43 -6.44 -9.33
C ILE A 16 -0.19 -5.12 -9.80
N ALA A 17 0.58 -4.27 -10.49
CA ALA A 17 0.09 -3.01 -11.02
C ALA A 17 -1.04 -3.21 -12.05
N ARG A 18 -0.89 -4.17 -12.96
CA ARG A 18 -1.92 -4.54 -13.94
C ARG A 18 -3.14 -5.18 -13.28
N ALA A 19 -2.94 -6.04 -12.28
CA ALA A 19 -4.02 -6.68 -11.54
C ALA A 19 -4.92 -5.64 -10.86
N ARG A 20 -4.32 -4.59 -10.29
CA ARG A 20 -5.05 -3.46 -9.70
C ARG A 20 -5.95 -2.77 -10.73
N ILE A 21 -5.44 -2.50 -11.93
CA ILE A 21 -6.22 -1.87 -13.01
C ILE A 21 -7.36 -2.79 -13.43
N ALA A 22 -7.05 -4.07 -13.71
CA ALA A 22 -8.02 -5.08 -14.10
C ALA A 22 -9.16 -5.24 -13.09
N ILE A 23 -8.85 -5.27 -11.79
CA ILE A 23 -9.86 -5.37 -10.72
C ILE A 23 -10.79 -4.15 -10.72
N ARG A 24 -10.24 -2.94 -10.88
CA ARG A 24 -11.05 -1.71 -10.95
C ARG A 24 -11.96 -1.68 -12.18
N GLU A 25 -11.51 -2.25 -13.28
CA GLU A 25 -12.29 -2.39 -14.52
C GLU A 25 -13.31 -3.55 -14.47
N GLY A 26 -13.40 -4.26 -13.34
CA GLY A 26 -14.33 -5.38 -13.16
C GLY A 26 -13.93 -6.65 -13.91
N GLN A 27 -12.66 -6.76 -14.35
CA GLN A 27 -12.17 -7.94 -15.05
C GLN A 27 -12.12 -9.15 -14.10
N SER A 28 -12.56 -10.31 -14.59
CA SER A 28 -12.47 -11.55 -13.82
C SER A 28 -11.02 -12.06 -13.70
N GLN A 29 -10.72 -12.70 -12.57
CA GLN A 29 -9.42 -13.35 -12.32
C GLN A 29 -9.04 -14.32 -13.45
N ALA A 30 -9.98 -15.15 -13.90
CA ALA A 30 -9.73 -16.14 -14.95
C ALA A 30 -9.32 -15.48 -16.28
N GLN A 31 -9.99 -14.39 -16.66
CA GLN A 31 -9.66 -13.65 -17.87
C GLN A 31 -8.30 -12.97 -17.75
N PHE A 32 -8.01 -12.32 -16.62
CA PHE A 32 -6.73 -11.65 -16.38
C PHE A 32 -5.56 -12.64 -16.39
N LEU A 33 -5.68 -13.77 -15.68
CA LEU A 33 -4.65 -14.81 -15.65
C LEU A 33 -4.41 -15.46 -17.02
N ARG A 34 -5.44 -15.54 -17.87
CA ARG A 34 -5.27 -16.01 -19.25
C ARG A 34 -4.43 -15.05 -20.07
N LEU A 35 -4.66 -13.74 -19.95
CA LEU A 35 -3.86 -12.72 -20.63
C LEU A 35 -2.41 -12.71 -20.13
N ALA A 36 -2.22 -12.73 -18.80
CA ALA A 36 -0.88 -12.73 -18.20
C ALA A 36 -0.02 -13.94 -18.63
N ARG A 37 -0.65 -15.10 -18.88
CA ARG A 37 0.04 -16.27 -19.44
C ARG A 37 0.51 -16.05 -20.87
N THR A 38 -0.33 -15.45 -21.71
CA THR A 38 0.02 -15.12 -23.09
C THR A 38 1.17 -14.10 -23.15
N GLU A 39 1.20 -13.17 -22.20
CA GLU A 39 2.25 -12.16 -22.04
C GLU A 39 3.56 -12.71 -21.41
N LYS A 40 3.62 -14.02 -21.14
CA LYS A 40 4.81 -14.72 -20.61
C LYS A 40 5.38 -14.09 -19.33
N PHE A 41 4.53 -13.61 -18.42
CA PHE A 41 4.96 -13.32 -17.06
C PHE A 41 5.59 -14.59 -16.47
N SER A 42 6.91 -14.55 -16.20
CA SER A 42 7.67 -15.67 -15.63
C SER A 42 7.38 -15.87 -14.13
N ILE A 43 6.09 -15.82 -13.75
CA ILE A 43 5.59 -15.93 -12.37
C ILE A 43 4.81 -17.25 -12.26
N ARG A 44 4.96 -17.95 -11.13
CA ARG A 44 4.19 -19.18 -10.88
C ARG A 44 2.69 -18.86 -10.79
N ARG A 45 1.83 -19.72 -11.33
CA ARG A 45 0.36 -19.51 -11.31
C ARG A 45 -0.18 -19.31 -9.89
N THR A 46 0.32 -20.08 -8.91
CA THR A 46 -0.07 -19.95 -7.50
C THR A 46 0.25 -18.56 -6.96
N GLN A 47 1.44 -18.03 -7.26
CA GLN A 47 1.84 -16.67 -6.90
C GLN A 47 0.95 -15.62 -7.58
N MET A 48 0.62 -15.79 -8.87
CA MET A 48 -0.29 -14.87 -9.57
C MET A 48 -1.70 -14.84 -8.93
N ILE A 49 -2.20 -15.99 -8.50
CA ILE A 49 -3.50 -16.11 -7.82
C ILE A 49 -3.45 -15.41 -6.46
N SER A 50 -2.40 -15.70 -5.67
CA SER A 50 -2.12 -15.07 -4.37
C SER A 50 -2.02 -13.54 -4.48
N ASP A 51 -1.27 -13.04 -5.47
CA ASP A 51 -1.14 -11.60 -5.74
C ASP A 51 -2.49 -11.00 -6.16
N TRP A 52 -3.28 -11.68 -7.00
CA TRP A 52 -4.62 -11.23 -7.36
C TRP A 52 -5.54 -11.07 -6.15
N HIS A 53 -5.58 -12.07 -5.25
CA HIS A 53 -6.40 -12.00 -4.04
C HIS A 53 -5.95 -10.89 -3.10
N SER A 54 -4.64 -10.78 -2.89
CA SER A 54 -4.05 -9.72 -2.07
C SER A 54 -4.38 -8.32 -2.62
N VAL A 55 -4.25 -8.11 -3.94
CA VAL A 55 -4.65 -6.85 -4.57
C VAL A 55 -6.15 -6.60 -4.37
N GLY A 56 -7.00 -7.60 -4.60
CA GLY A 56 -8.44 -7.49 -4.40
C GLY A 56 -8.82 -7.04 -2.99
N GLU A 57 -8.21 -7.64 -1.96
CA GLU A 57 -8.40 -7.23 -0.57
C GLU A 57 -7.93 -5.80 -0.31
N THR A 58 -6.77 -5.41 -0.83
CA THR A 58 -6.26 -4.03 -0.67
C THR A 58 -7.15 -2.99 -1.36
N GLU A 59 -7.71 -3.29 -2.53
CA GLU A 59 -8.61 -2.36 -3.23
C GLU A 59 -9.96 -2.27 -2.52
N LYS A 60 -10.50 -3.40 -2.05
CA LYS A 60 -11.78 -3.43 -1.32
C LYS A 60 -11.73 -2.65 -0.01
N LYS A 61 -10.58 -2.69 0.67
CA LYS A 61 -10.38 -2.04 1.98
C LYS A 61 -9.54 -0.76 1.89
N ALA A 62 -9.32 -0.28 0.67
CA ALA A 62 -8.68 1.01 0.44
C ALA A 62 -9.43 2.08 1.24
N ASP A 63 -8.67 2.98 1.86
CA ASP A 63 -9.18 4.13 2.61
C ASP A 63 -10.01 3.82 3.88
N LEU A 64 -10.38 2.57 4.17
CA LEU A 64 -11.24 2.25 5.33
C LEU A 64 -10.56 2.58 6.66
N PHE A 65 -9.23 2.52 6.70
CA PHE A 65 -8.47 2.80 7.91
C PHE A 65 -8.62 4.25 8.39
N LYS A 66 -8.78 5.21 7.47
CA LYS A 66 -8.91 6.64 7.83
C LYS A 66 -10.21 6.98 8.57
N TYR A 67 -11.19 6.09 8.53
CA TYR A 67 -12.46 6.22 9.23
C TYR A 67 -12.47 5.50 10.59
N VAL A 68 -11.41 4.78 10.93
CA VAL A 68 -11.25 4.20 12.27
C VAL A 68 -10.97 5.34 13.25
N ARG A 69 -11.58 5.28 14.43
CA ARG A 69 -11.37 6.29 15.49
C ARG A 69 -9.92 6.26 15.95
N LYS A 70 -9.33 7.44 16.21
CA LYS A 70 -7.89 7.57 16.48
C LYS A 70 -7.37 6.74 17.65
N ASP A 71 -8.21 6.52 18.65
CA ASP A 71 -7.95 5.77 19.88
C ASP A 71 -8.40 4.30 19.82
N TYR A 72 -8.89 3.83 18.67
CA TYR A 72 -9.40 2.45 18.50
C TYR A 72 -8.54 1.65 17.54
N TYR A 73 -8.33 0.38 17.89
CA TYR A 73 -7.66 -0.54 16.99
C TYR A 73 -8.53 -0.85 15.76
N PRO A 74 -7.91 -0.98 14.58
CA PRO A 74 -8.63 -1.41 13.39
C PRO A 74 -9.16 -2.83 13.56
N THR A 75 -10.27 -3.14 12.89
CA THR A 75 -10.86 -4.48 12.87
C THR A 75 -10.58 -5.16 11.54
N ALA A 76 -10.82 -6.47 11.44
CA ALA A 76 -10.68 -7.20 10.18
C ALA A 76 -11.47 -6.60 8.98
N LYS A 77 -12.48 -5.75 9.26
CA LYS A 77 -13.21 -5.02 8.22
C LYS A 77 -12.37 -3.93 7.54
N SER A 78 -11.45 -3.30 8.27
CA SER A 78 -10.58 -2.22 7.77
C SER A 78 -9.14 -2.66 7.48
N ILE A 79 -8.76 -3.90 7.83
CA ILE A 79 -7.43 -4.48 7.58
C ILE A 79 -7.44 -5.33 6.32
N ALA A 80 -6.62 -4.98 5.33
CA ALA A 80 -6.39 -5.83 4.16
C ALA A 80 -5.44 -6.97 4.52
N HIS A 81 -5.91 -8.21 4.40
CA HIS A 81 -5.08 -9.40 4.61
C HIS A 81 -4.42 -9.79 3.29
N VAL A 82 -3.10 -9.92 3.28
CA VAL A 82 -2.30 -10.22 2.08
C VAL A 82 -1.30 -11.33 2.35
N GLU A 83 -0.94 -12.07 1.31
CA GLU A 83 0.10 -13.11 1.34
C GLU A 83 1.47 -12.55 0.87
N TRP A 84 1.64 -11.23 0.89
CA TRP A 84 2.88 -10.59 0.49
C TRP A 84 3.97 -10.77 1.54
N ASP A 85 5.21 -10.87 1.06
CA ASP A 85 6.38 -10.93 1.93
C ASP A 85 6.71 -9.52 2.45
N LEU A 86 6.08 -9.18 3.57
CA LEU A 86 6.28 -7.93 4.30
C LEU A 86 7.42 -8.10 5.32
N SER A 87 8.22 -7.05 5.53
CA SER A 87 9.31 -7.07 6.52
C SER A 87 8.84 -7.20 7.96
N GLN A 88 7.58 -6.81 8.24
CA GLN A 88 6.91 -6.95 9.53
C GLN A 88 5.44 -7.35 9.28
N GLU A 89 4.73 -7.76 10.33
CA GLU A 89 3.36 -8.26 10.20
C GLU A 89 2.38 -7.24 9.60
N PHE A 90 2.50 -5.97 9.99
CA PHE A 90 1.64 -4.88 9.54
C PHE A 90 2.40 -3.88 8.69
N MET A 91 1.73 -3.35 7.68
CA MET A 91 2.15 -2.18 6.90
C MET A 91 1.05 -1.13 6.92
N TYR A 92 1.38 0.06 7.39
CA TYR A 92 0.51 1.22 7.42
C TYR A 92 0.91 2.20 6.32
N LYS A 93 -0.04 2.59 5.47
CA LYS A 93 0.12 3.68 4.52
C LYS A 93 -0.41 4.96 5.16
N VAL A 94 0.43 5.98 5.26
CA VAL A 94 0.08 7.28 5.85
C VAL A 94 0.12 8.34 4.78
N LYS A 95 -0.95 9.13 4.68
CA LYS A 95 -1.02 10.30 3.84
C LYS A 95 -0.38 11.47 4.58
N VAL A 96 0.61 12.10 3.95
CA VAL A 96 1.24 13.31 4.43
C VAL A 96 0.86 14.43 3.49
N GLN A 97 0.16 15.45 4.02
CA GLN A 97 -0.11 16.67 3.27
C GLN A 97 0.86 17.76 3.74
N SER A 98 1.53 18.40 2.78
CA SER A 98 2.50 19.46 3.05
C SER A 98 2.22 20.70 2.22
N ARG A 99 2.61 21.87 2.74
CA ARG A 99 2.55 23.16 2.07
C ARG A 99 3.87 23.88 2.28
N ILE A 100 4.49 24.34 1.19
CA ILE A 100 5.78 25.03 1.25
C ILE A 100 5.61 26.43 1.87
N ALA A 101 4.61 27.19 1.42
CA ALA A 101 4.29 28.52 1.94
C ALA A 101 2.78 28.77 1.97
N PRO A 102 2.27 29.66 2.85
CA PRO A 102 0.86 30.06 2.84
C PRO A 102 0.43 30.55 1.45
N GLY A 103 -0.71 30.05 0.94
CA GLY A 103 -1.21 30.37 -0.39
C GLY A 103 -0.77 29.40 -1.49
N GLU A 104 0.24 28.55 -1.24
CA GLU A 104 0.62 27.50 -2.19
C GLU A 104 -0.26 26.24 -2.10
N PRO A 105 -0.40 25.48 -3.20
CA PRO A 105 -1.12 24.22 -3.21
C PRO A 105 -0.58 23.21 -2.18
N LEU A 106 -1.48 22.39 -1.64
CA LEU A 106 -1.08 21.23 -0.85
C LEU A 106 -0.43 20.19 -1.76
N THR A 107 0.72 19.68 -1.34
CA THR A 107 1.35 18.51 -1.92
C THR A 107 0.99 17.28 -1.09
N GLU A 108 0.73 16.16 -1.76
CA GLU A 108 0.37 14.91 -1.10
C GLU A 108 1.43 13.85 -1.40
N ARG A 109 1.90 13.19 -0.34
CA ARG A 109 2.77 12.02 -0.44
C ARG A 109 2.28 10.92 0.47
N PHE A 110 2.63 9.69 0.13
CA PHE A 110 2.36 8.54 0.97
C PHE A 110 3.67 7.97 1.49
N VAL A 111 3.67 7.60 2.77
CA VAL A 111 4.76 6.87 3.41
C VAL A 111 4.23 5.55 3.93
N ASN A 112 5.06 4.52 3.91
CA ASN A 112 4.73 3.22 4.47
C ASN A 112 5.50 3.02 5.77
N ILE A 113 4.79 2.60 6.81
CA ILE A 113 5.33 2.31 8.14
C ILE A 113 5.09 0.83 8.42
N MET A 114 6.17 0.10 8.65
CA MET A 114 6.13 -1.32 9.02
C MET A 114 6.00 -1.43 10.54
N GLN A 115 5.23 -2.39 11.06
CA GLN A 115 5.13 -2.70 12.48
C GLN A 115 4.81 -4.18 12.74
N ASP A 116 5.25 -4.73 13.87
CA ASP A 116 4.93 -6.11 14.28
C ASP A 116 3.66 -6.21 15.13
N ARG A 117 3.13 -5.09 15.62
CA ARG A 117 1.88 -5.03 16.38
C ARG A 117 0.85 -4.16 15.68
N PRO A 118 -0.46 -4.40 15.89
CA PRO A 118 -1.46 -3.47 15.43
C PRO A 118 -1.30 -2.13 16.15
N LEU A 119 -1.43 -1.05 15.39
CA LEU A 119 -1.50 0.33 15.83
C LEU A 119 -2.89 0.90 15.57
N THR A 120 -3.32 1.78 16.47
CA THR A 120 -4.44 2.69 16.26
C THR A 120 -4.07 3.80 15.25
N PRO A 121 -5.03 4.47 14.58
CA PRO A 121 -4.71 5.57 13.68
C PRO A 121 -3.93 6.71 14.34
N GLY A 122 -4.22 7.00 15.62
CA GLY A 122 -3.49 8.01 16.39
C GLY A 122 -2.03 7.63 16.61
N GLU A 123 -1.74 6.38 16.95
CA GLU A 123 -0.37 5.88 17.08
C GLU A 123 0.38 5.91 15.74
N VAL A 124 -0.28 5.55 14.64
CA VAL A 124 0.32 5.59 13.30
C VAL A 124 0.67 7.03 12.90
N GLU A 125 -0.21 7.99 13.17
CA GLU A 125 0.04 9.40 12.89
C GLU A 125 1.17 9.96 13.76
N ALA A 126 1.23 9.60 15.04
CA ALA A 126 2.30 9.99 15.94
C ALA A 126 3.66 9.43 15.50
N LEU A 127 3.72 8.14 15.16
CA LEU A 127 4.95 7.51 14.67
C LEU A 127 5.41 8.12 13.33
N ALA A 128 4.48 8.40 12.42
CA ALA A 128 4.79 9.09 11.17
C ALA A 128 5.40 10.49 11.42
N TRP A 129 4.88 11.20 12.44
CA TRP A 129 5.41 12.50 12.84
C TRP A 129 6.83 12.41 13.38
N GLU A 130 7.08 11.47 14.30
CA GLU A 130 8.42 11.22 14.86
C GLU A 130 9.44 10.93 13.76
N MET A 131 9.11 10.02 12.82
CA MET A 131 9.97 9.70 11.68
C MET A 131 10.27 10.92 10.80
N ILE A 132 9.28 11.79 10.55
CA ILE A 132 9.48 13.02 9.77
C ILE A 132 10.41 13.98 10.51
N GLN A 133 10.24 14.14 11.82
CA GLN A 133 11.11 15.02 12.62
C GLN A 133 12.56 14.53 12.61
N GLU A 134 12.77 13.23 12.75
CA GLU A 134 14.10 12.63 12.76
C GLU A 134 14.78 12.68 11.38
N GLN A 135 14.07 12.27 10.33
CA GLN A 135 14.67 12.08 9.00
C GLN A 135 14.62 13.33 8.12
N SER A 136 13.70 14.25 8.38
CA SER A 136 13.42 15.40 7.53
C SER A 136 13.00 16.64 8.33
N PRO A 137 13.81 17.09 9.31
CA PRO A 137 13.45 18.20 10.21
C PRO A 137 13.13 19.49 9.47
N LYS A 138 13.78 19.74 8.31
CA LYS A 138 13.53 20.92 7.46
C LYS A 138 12.13 20.95 6.85
N ILE A 139 11.50 19.78 6.68
CA ILE A 139 10.17 19.63 6.06
C ILE A 139 9.08 19.54 7.13
N ALA A 140 9.42 19.28 8.40
CA ALA A 140 8.46 19.15 9.48
C ALA A 140 7.55 20.40 9.61
N SER A 141 8.11 21.60 9.43
CA SER A 141 7.36 22.87 9.46
C SER A 141 6.39 23.05 8.28
N GLN A 142 6.54 22.26 7.22
CA GLN A 142 5.68 22.29 6.03
C GLN A 142 4.54 21.28 6.12
N VAL A 143 4.56 20.35 7.07
CA VAL A 143 3.51 19.35 7.22
C VAL A 143 2.25 20.02 7.77
N VAL A 144 1.15 19.85 7.05
CA VAL A 144 -0.17 20.38 7.41
C VAL A 144 -1.01 19.30 8.10
N SER A 145 -0.93 18.06 7.62
CA SER A 145 -1.67 16.95 8.21
C SER A 145 -0.98 15.61 7.96
N LEU A 146 -1.23 14.68 8.88
CA LEU A 146 -0.92 13.27 8.77
C LEU A 146 -2.23 12.51 8.93
N THR A 147 -2.47 11.51 8.09
CA THR A 147 -3.68 10.70 8.15
C THR A 147 -3.35 9.24 7.86
N GLY A 148 -3.65 8.35 8.80
CA GLY A 148 -3.62 6.92 8.55
C GLY A 148 -4.59 6.57 7.41
N TRP A 149 -4.07 6.00 6.31
CA TRP A 149 -4.85 5.84 5.07
C TRP A 149 -5.29 4.41 4.82
N THR A 150 -4.38 3.45 4.94
CA THR A 150 -4.65 2.03 4.71
C THR A 150 -3.77 1.20 5.63
N VAL A 151 -4.29 0.07 6.10
CA VAL A 151 -3.52 -0.92 6.85
C VAL A 151 -3.60 -2.26 6.15
N VAL A 152 -2.44 -2.90 6.05
CA VAL A 152 -2.26 -4.22 5.47
C VAL A 152 -1.65 -5.12 6.54
N GLN A 153 -2.13 -6.36 6.65
CA GLN A 153 -1.58 -7.39 7.53
C GLN A 153 -1.16 -8.59 6.68
N ARG A 154 0.08 -9.05 6.87
CA ARG A 154 0.57 -10.31 6.28
C ARG A 154 -0.14 -11.47 6.97
N VAL A 155 -0.80 -12.31 6.18
CA VAL A 155 -1.33 -13.61 6.62
C VAL A 155 -0.41 -14.68 6.05
N SER A 156 0.22 -15.44 6.94
CA SER A 156 1.15 -16.54 6.64
C SER A 156 0.42 -17.83 6.30
#